data_AF-A0A800BUS4-F1
#
_entry.id   AF-A0A800BUS4-F1
#
_cell.length_a   1.000
_cell.length_b   1.000
_cell.length_c   1.000
_cell.angle_alpha   90.00
_cell.angle_beta   90.00
_cell.angle_gamma   90.00
#
_symmetry.space_group_name_H-M   'P 1'
#
loop_
_entity.id
_entity.type
_entity.pdbx_description
1 polymer ?
#
loop_
_entity_poly.entity_id
_entity_poly.type
_entity_poly.pdbx_seq_one_letter_code
_entity_poly.pdbx_strand_id
1 'polypeptide(L)' 'MPPREATILRLRFGLDNDEPKTLAEIGRQFNLSRQRVREIELTALRHLRDLRTRQ' A
#
# COMPACT_ATOMS: atom_id res chain seq x y z
N MET A 1 -6.39 -10.04 1.06
CA MET A 1 -5.32 -9.14 0.58
C MET A 1 -3.97 -9.73 1.00
N PRO A 2 -2.94 -9.76 0.13
CA PRO A 2 -1.59 -10.20 0.49
C PRO A 2 -0.98 -9.34 1.61
N PRO A 3 -0.15 -9.91 2.51
CA PRO A 3 0.46 -9.17 3.62
C PRO A 3 1.23 -7.91 3.18
N ARG A 4 1.94 -7.99 2.05
CA ARG A 4 2.76 -6.89 1.50
C ARG A 4 1.93 -5.70 1.03
N GLU A 5 0.74 -5.95 0.46
CA GLU A 5 -0.19 -4.90 0.04
C GLU A 5 -0.72 -4.13 1.26
N ALA A 6 -1.12 -4.86 2.30
CA ALA A 6 -1.59 -4.26 3.54
C ALA A 6 -0.50 -3.41 4.22
N THR A 7 0.76 -3.89 4.27
CA THR A 7 1.88 -3.12 4.82
C THR A 7 2.15 -1.84 4.02
N ILE A 8 2.11 -1.90 2.68
CA ILE A 8 2.30 -0.71 1.84
C ILE A 8 1.21 0.33 2.11
N LEU A 9 -0.05 -0.09 2.26
CA LEU A 9 -1.14 0.83 2.62
C LEU A 9 -0.97 1.41 4.03
N ARG A 10 -0.59 0.59 5.03
CA ARG A 10 -0.34 1.07 6.41
C ARG A 10 0.72 2.17 6.43
N LEU A 11 1.87 1.93 5.81
CA LEU A 11 2.95 2.92 5.72
C LEU A 11 2.54 4.15 4.91
N ARG A 12 1.79 3.98 3.82
CA ARG A 12 1.39 5.08 2.94
C ARG A 12 0.45 6.07 3.61
N PHE A 13 -0.49 5.55 4.41
CA PHE A 13 -1.56 6.32 5.05
C PHE A 13 -1.30 6.61 6.53
N GLY A 14 -0.17 6.16 7.09
CA GLY A 14 0.14 6.35 8.51
C GLY A 14 -0.85 5.65 9.43
N LEU A 15 -1.22 4.41 9.07
CA LEU A 15 -2.11 3.60 9.90
C LEU A 15 -1.32 3.00 11.07
N ASP A 16 -2.01 2.67 12.17
CA ASP A 16 -1.43 2.04 13.36
C ASP A 16 -0.35 2.88 14.06
N ASN A 17 -0.57 4.19 14.11
CA ASN A 17 0.34 5.20 14.69
C ASN A 17 1.69 5.34 13.98
N ASP A 18 1.79 4.90 12.72
CA ASP A 18 2.96 5.17 11.88
C ASP A 18 2.83 6.52 11.18
N GLU A 19 3.95 7.14 10.81
CA GLU A 19 3.92 8.37 10.01
C GLU A 19 3.67 8.04 8.53
N PRO A 20 2.85 8.82 7.81
CA PRO A 20 2.62 8.61 6.38
C PRO A 20 3.92 8.72 5.58
N LYS A 21 4.26 7.67 4.84
CA LYS A 21 5.45 7.61 3.97
C LYS A 21 5.11 7.84 2.51
N THR A 22 6.03 8.44 1.78
CA THR A 22 5.97 8.59 0.33
C THR A 22 6.25 7.26 -0.39
N LEU A 23 5.78 7.15 -1.63
CA LEU A 23 6.07 5.98 -2.49
C LEU A 23 7.58 5.72 -2.66
N ALA A 24 8.40 6.77 -2.60
CA ALA A 24 9.86 6.65 -2.73
C ALA A 24 10.52 6.12 -1.45
N GLU A 25 10.04 6.51 -0.27
CA GLU A 25 10.50 5.97 1.02
C GLU A 25 10.10 4.51 1.18
N ILE A 26 8.86 4.18 0.85
CA ILE A 26 8.37 2.81 0.83
C ILE A 26 9.19 1.99 -0.20
N GLY A 27 9.46 2.54 -1.38
CA GLY A 27 10.29 1.90 -2.39
C GLY A 27 11.68 1.54 -1.86
N ARG A 28 12.35 2.49 -1.21
CA ARG A 28 13.64 2.27 -0.55
C ARG A 28 13.56 1.18 0.53
N GLN A 29 12.53 1.18 1.37
CA GLN A 29 12.35 0.19 2.44
C GLN A 29 12.14 -1.24 1.92
N PHE A 30 11.49 -1.40 0.76
CA PHE A 30 11.17 -2.72 0.17
C PHE A 30 12.08 -3.14 -0.99
N ASN A 31 13.13 -2.36 -1.28
CA ASN A 31 13.98 -2.51 -2.47
C ASN A 31 13.16 -2.57 -3.78
N LEU A 32 12.21 -1.66 -3.92
CA LEU A 32 11.31 -1.52 -5.06
C LEU A 32 11.45 -0.14 -5.69
N SER A 33 11.18 -0.06 -7.00
CA SER A 33 11.00 1.23 -7.66
C SER A 33 9.74 1.94 -7.16
N ARG A 34 9.74 3.27 -7.21
CA ARG A 34 8.56 4.10 -6.90
C ARG A 34 7.32 3.67 -7.71
N GLN A 35 7.53 3.34 -8.98
CA GLN A 35 6.45 2.87 -9.86
C GLN A 35 5.89 1.53 -9.38
N ARG A 36 6.76 0.60 -8.95
CA ARG A 36 6.31 -0.69 -8.45
C ARG A 36 5.47 -0.54 -7.17
N VAL A 37 5.84 0.36 -6.27
CA VAL A 37 5.02 0.66 -5.08
C VAL A 37 3.65 1.23 -5.48
N ARG A 38 3.59 2.13 -6.49
CA ARG A 38 2.33 2.67 -7.00
C ARG A 38 1.41 1.60 -7.57
N GLU A 39 1.95 0.65 -8.33
CA GLU A 39 1.16 -0.48 -8.87
C GLU A 39 0.55 -1.33 -7.76
N ILE A 40 1.32 -1.59 -6.71
CA ILE A 40 0.87 -2.35 -5.55
C ILE A 40 -0.21 -1.58 -4.78
N GLU A 41 -0.01 -0.26 -4.56
CA GLU A 41 -1.01 0.62 -3.95
C GLU A 41 -2.35 0.58 -4.71
N LEU A 42 -2.32 0.73 -6.03
CA LEU A 42 -3.52 0.69 -6.87
C LEU A 42 -4.23 -0.67 -6.83
N THR A 43 -3.46 -1.76 -6.86
CA THR A 43 -4.00 -3.13 -6.78
C THR A 43 -4.67 -3.35 -5.42
N ALA A 44 -4.01 -2.92 -4.34
CA ALA A 44 -4.53 -3.04 -2.99
C ALA A 44 -5.81 -2.24 -2.79
N LEU A 45 -5.86 -0.99 -3.28
CA LEU A 45 -7.07 -0.14 -3.24
C LEU A 45 -8.22 -0.76 -4.04
N ARG A 46 -7.94 -1.36 -5.21
CA ARG A 46 -8.95 -2.09 -5.99
C ARG A 46 -9.50 -3.28 -5.20
N HIS A 47 -8.64 -4.08 -4.58
CA HIS A 47 -9.07 -5.20 -3.74
C HIS A 47 -9.98 -4.73 -2.58
N LEU A 48 -9.66 -3.61 -1.91
CA LEU A 48 -10.52 -3.06 -0.85
C LEU A 48 -11.88 -2.61 -1.38
N ARG A 49 -11.90 -1.97 -2.56
CA ARG A 49 -13.16 -1.57 -3.19
C ARG A 49 -14.01 -2.79 -3.53
N ASP A 50 -13.43 -3.82 -4.12
CA ASP A 50 -14.13 -5.04 -4.50
C ASP A 50 -14.67 -5.81 -3.29
N LEU A 51 -13.96 -5.78 -2.15
CA LEU A 51 -14.46 -6.32 -0.89
C LEU A 51 -15.67 -5.54 -0.37
N ARG A 52 -15.69 -4.21 -0.52
CA ARG A 52 -16.81 -3.37 -0.10
C ARG A 52 -18.06 -3.57 -0.96
N THR A 53 -17.92 -3.81 -2.27
CA THR A 53 -19.06 -4.01 -3.18
C THR A 53 -19.65 -5.42 -3.17
N ARG A 54 -19.01 -6.38 -2.49
CA ARG A 54 -19.51 -7.77 -2.34
C ARG A 54 -20.28 -7.99 -1.02
N GLN A 55 -20.51 -6.94 -0.24
CA GLN A 55 -21.30 -6.97 0.99
C GLN A 55 -22.64 -6.27 0.80
#